data_AF-A0A1D6LKL5-F1
#
_entry.id   AF-A0A1D6LKL5-F1
#
_cell.length_a   1.000
_cell.length_b   1.000
_cell.length_c   1.000
_cell.angle_alpha   90.00
_cell.angle_beta   90.00
_cell.angle_gamma   90.00
#
_symmetry.space_group_name_H-M   'P 1'
#
loop_
_entity.id
_entity.type
_entity.pdbx_description
1 polymer ?
#
loop_
_entity_poly.entity_id
_entity_poly.type
_entity_poly.pdbx_seq_one_letter_code
_entity_poly.pdbx_strand_id
1 'polypeptide(L)'
;MVNTFFLFCGCVDQASVAVVEKWGRFLRLADPGLHFFNPLAGECVAGSLTTRVQSLDVRVETKTKDNVFVQLICTIQYRVVKENADDAFYELQNPQQQIQAYVFDGELLAPSFLGFARLMSIT
;
A
#
# COMPACT_ATOMS: atom_id res chain seq x y z
N MET A 1 9.89 -4.00 11.01
CA MET A 1 10.78 -3.29 11.97
C MET A 1 12.15 -3.29 11.34
N VAL A 2 12.72 -2.15 10.99
CA VAL A 2 14.09 -2.10 10.44
C VAL A 2 15.05 -2.35 11.59
N ASN A 3 15.79 -3.45 11.54
CA ASN A 3 16.77 -3.78 12.56
C ASN A 3 18.03 -2.94 12.29
N THR A 4 18.16 -1.82 13.00
CA THR A 4 19.32 -0.91 12.91
C THR A 4 20.52 -1.56 13.60
N PHE A 5 21.18 -2.50 12.92
CA PHE A 5 22.46 -3.06 13.36
C PHE A 5 23.56 -2.54 12.43
N PHE A 6 24.41 -1.67 12.99
CA PHE A 6 25.53 -0.93 12.38
C PHE A 6 25.16 0.35 11.60
N LEU A 7 25.84 1.44 11.96
CA LEU A 7 25.72 2.85 11.52
C LEU A 7 25.59 3.12 10.00
N PHE A 8 25.71 2.11 9.13
CA PHE A 8 25.68 2.23 7.68
C PHE A 8 24.80 1.19 6.98
N CYS A 9 24.21 0.23 7.69
CA CYS A 9 23.57 -0.93 7.07
C CYS A 9 22.16 -1.14 7.62
N GLY A 10 21.16 -1.11 6.74
CA GLY A 10 19.78 -1.49 7.04
C GLY A 10 19.43 -2.79 6.34
N CYS A 11 18.90 -3.76 7.09
CA CYS A 11 18.29 -4.95 6.52
C CYS A 11 16.80 -4.69 6.27
N VAL A 12 16.34 -4.93 5.04
CA VAL A 12 14.93 -4.93 4.68
C VAL A 12 14.41 -6.36 4.70
N ASP A 13 13.32 -6.60 5.43
CA ASP A 13 12.70 -7.93 5.55
C ASP A 13 12.30 -8.51 4.18
N GLN A 14 12.45 -9.82 4.02
CA GLN A 14 12.05 -10.58 2.84
C GLN A 14 10.51 -10.59 2.72
N ALA A 15 9.97 -9.54 2.08
CA ALA A 15 8.57 -9.27 1.67
C ALA A 15 8.16 -7.80 1.88
N SER A 16 9.08 -6.95 2.34
CA SER A 16 8.87 -5.51 2.45
C SER A 16 9.79 -4.77 1.47
N VAL A 17 9.32 -3.63 0.97
CA VAL A 17 10.11 -2.68 0.19
C VAL A 17 10.23 -1.42 1.02
N ALA A 18 11.45 -0.94 1.23
CA ALA A 18 11.68 0.30 1.97
C ALA A 18 11.80 1.48 1.00
N VAL A 19 11.14 2.59 1.31
CA VAL A 19 11.24 3.84 0.56
C VAL A 19 12.34 4.69 1.17
N VAL A 20 13.33 5.03 0.35
CA VAL A 20 14.51 5.79 0.77
C VAL A 20 14.41 7.20 0.23
N GLU A 21 14.46 8.16 1.13
CA GLU A 21 14.44 9.58 0.82
C GLU A 21 15.78 10.22 1.16
N LYS A 22 16.17 11.23 0.37
CA LYS A 22 17.32 12.08 0.61
C LYS A 22 16.86 13.51 0.81
N TRP A 23 17.02 14.06 2.02
CA TRP A 23 16.59 15.42 2.39
C TRP A 23 15.13 15.75 1.98
N GLY A 24 14.22 14.77 2.11
CA GLY A 24 12.81 14.91 1.76
C GLY A 24 12.48 14.73 0.27
N ARG A 25 13.45 14.35 -0.57
CA ARG A 25 13.22 13.93 -1.96
C ARG A 25 13.35 12.41 -2.08
N PHE A 26 12.43 11.77 -2.78
CA PHE A 26 12.54 10.36 -3.15
C PHE A 26 13.87 10.07 -3.86
N LEU A 27 14.63 9.09 -3.36
CA LEU A 27 15.91 8.69 -3.96
C LEU A 27 15.78 7.37 -4.72
N ARG A 28 15.29 6.32 -4.03
CA ARG A 28 15.19 4.96 -4.57
C ARG A 28 14.28 4.08 -3.71
N LEU A 29 13.75 3.02 -4.34
CA LEU A 29 13.17 1.87 -3.64
C LEU A 29 14.29 0.91 -3.24
N ALA A 30 14.29 0.49 -1.98
CA ALA A 30 15.17 -0.53 -1.45
C ALA A 30 14.45 -1.88 -1.45
N ASP A 31 14.89 -2.77 -2.32
CA ASP A 31 14.42 -4.15 -2.40
C ASP A 31 14.82 -4.96 -1.15
N PRO A 32 14.17 -6.13 -0.91
CA PRO A 32 14.49 -6.97 0.23
C PRO A 32 15.96 -7.41 0.21
N GLY A 33 16.72 -7.07 1.25
CA GLY A 33 18.14 -7.35 1.32
C GLY A 33 18.91 -6.42 2.25
N LEU A 34 20.23 -6.56 2.20
CA LEU A 34 21.18 -5.71 2.93
C LEU A 34 21.45 -4.46 2.08
N HIS A 35 20.97 -3.29 2.54
CA HIS A 35 21.27 -2.04 1.89
C HIS A 35 22.14 -1.15 2.78
N PHE A 36 23.21 -0.63 2.18
CA PHE A 36 24.02 0.41 2.81
C PHE A 36 23.36 1.77 2.59
N PHE A 37 23.08 2.46 3.70
CA PHE A 37 22.55 3.81 3.75
C PHE A 37 23.56 4.68 4.49
N ASN A 38 23.88 5.84 3.93
CA ASN A 38 24.79 6.76 4.60
C ASN A 38 23.99 7.87 5.31
N PRO A 39 23.77 7.79 6.63
CA PRO A 39 23.01 8.79 7.37
C PRO A 39 23.67 10.19 7.33
N LEU A 40 24.99 10.29 7.10
CA LEU A 40 25.68 11.58 6.94
C LEU A 40 25.35 12.30 5.62
N ALA A 41 24.87 11.58 4.61
CA ALA A 41 24.44 12.17 3.34
C ALA A 41 22.98 12.65 3.36
N GLY A 42 22.29 12.49 4.51
CA GLY A 42 20.86 12.77 4.69
C GLY A 42 19.96 11.76 3.99
N GLU A 43 20.42 10.52 3.82
CA GLU A 43 19.61 9.39 3.39
C GLU A 43 18.86 8.81 4.61
N CYS A 44 17.53 8.87 4.56
CA CYS A 44 16.65 8.35 5.60
C CYS A 44 15.63 7.39 4.99
N VAL A 45 15.27 6.35 5.73
CA VAL A 45 14.16 5.47 5.35
C VAL A 45 12.86 6.15 5.78
N ALA A 46 12.04 6.57 4.82
CA ALA A 46 10.78 7.27 5.08
C ALA A 46 9.68 6.31 5.53
N GLY A 47 9.74 5.07 5.06
CA GLY A 47 8.79 4.03 5.44
C GLY A 47 9.10 2.71 4.77
N SER A 48 8.37 1.68 5.16
CA SER A 48 8.42 0.37 4.52
C SER A 48 7.02 -0.08 4.15
N LEU A 49 6.81 -0.45 2.89
CA LEU A 49 5.59 -1.03 2.39
C LEU A 49 5.74 -2.55 2.34
N THR A 50 4.74 -3.27 2.80
CA THR A 50 4.70 -4.72 2.64
C THR A 50 4.18 -5.06 1.24
N THR A 51 4.91 -5.91 0.51
CA THR A 51 4.44 -6.52 -0.74
C THR A 51 3.61 -7.78 -0.42
N ARG A 52 3.28 -8.08 0.83
CA ARG A 52 2.40 -9.23 1.13
C ARG A 52 0.97 -8.93 0.68
N VAL A 53 0.24 -9.99 0.30
CA VAL A 53 -1.19 -9.88 0.02
C VAL A 53 -1.88 -9.49 1.31
N GLN A 54 -2.71 -8.45 1.24
CA GLN A 54 -3.54 -8.00 2.35
C GLN A 54 -4.99 -8.29 1.99
N SER A 55 -5.73 -8.83 2.93
CA SER A 55 -7.17 -9.01 2.85
C SER A 55 -7.86 -7.93 3.67
N LEU A 56 -8.83 -7.24 3.06
CA LEU A 56 -9.69 -6.28 3.72
C LEU A 56 -11.13 -6.74 3.62
N ASP A 57 -11.73 -7.01 4.77
CA ASP A 57 -13.15 -7.35 4.88
C ASP A 57 -13.96 -6.06 5.03
N VAL A 58 -14.81 -5.77 4.05
CA VAL A 58 -15.70 -4.61 4.06
C VAL A 58 -17.14 -5.08 4.24
N ARG A 59 -17.83 -4.48 5.20
CA ARG A 59 -19.26 -4.71 5.44
C ARG A 59 -20.04 -3.68 4.65
N VAL A 60 -20.87 -4.16 3.73
CA VAL A 60 -21.70 -3.31 2.87
C VAL A 60 -23.15 -3.56 3.23
N GLU A 61 -23.87 -2.48 3.53
CA GLU A 61 -25.31 -2.54 3.72
C GLU A 61 -25.97 -2.13 2.41
N THR A 62 -26.68 -3.06 1.78
CA THR A 62 -27.36 -2.79 0.51
C THR A 62 -28.86 -2.94 0.68
N LYS A 63 -29.60 -2.06 0.00
CA LYS A 63 -31.05 -2.12 -0.02
C LYS A 63 -31.51 -2.82 -1.29
N THR A 64 -32.20 -3.92 -1.13
CA THR A 64 -32.76 -4.68 -2.26
C THR A 64 -33.95 -3.94 -2.88
N LYS A 65 -34.31 -4.31 -4.10
CA LYS A 65 -35.50 -3.79 -4.80
C LYS A 65 -36.79 -4.04 -4.02
N ASP A 66 -36.80 -5.09 -3.20
CA ASP A 66 -37.90 -5.46 -2.31
C ASP A 66 -37.89 -4.68 -0.98
N ASN A 67 -37.11 -3.60 -0.89
CA ASN A 67 -37.03 -2.71 0.27
C ASN A 67 -36.48 -3.39 1.55
N VAL A 68 -35.82 -4.54 1.41
CA VAL A 68 -35.14 -5.26 2.49
C VAL A 68 -33.67 -4.85 2.54
N PHE A 69 -33.19 -4.49 3.73
CA PHE A 69 -31.78 -4.23 3.98
C PHE A 69 -31.05 -5.56 4.16
N VAL A 70 -30.03 -5.78 3.35
CA VAL A 70 -29.17 -6.97 3.40
C VAL A 70 -27.75 -6.52 3.69
N GLN A 71 -27.12 -7.17 4.66
CA GLN A 71 -25.72 -6.97 5.00
C GLN A 71 -24.87 -7.98 4.23
N LEU A 72 -23.95 -7.49 3.43
CA LEU A 72 -22.99 -8.30 2.67
C LEU A 72 -21.60 -8.08 3.27
N ILE A 73 -20.82 -9.15 3.37
CA ILE A 73 -19.41 -9.09 3.74
C ILE A 73 -18.62 -9.44 2.49
N CYS A 74 -17.86 -8.48 1.98
CA CYS A 74 -16.99 -8.65 0.82
C CYS A 74 -15.54 -8.63 1.29
N THR A 75 -14.79 -9.68 0.98
CA THR A 75 -13.35 -9.75 1.22
C THR A 75 -12.61 -9.34 -0.04
N ILE A 76 -11.85 -8.25 0.03
CA ILE A 76 -11.06 -7.74 -1.08
C ILE A 76 -9.59 -8.08 -0.80
N GLN A 77 -8.93 -8.73 -1.75
CA GLN A 77 -7.50 -9.02 -1.66
C GLN A 77 -6.72 -8.08 -2.57
N TYR A 78 -5.75 -7.38 -2.00
CA TYR A 78 -4.88 -6.46 -2.75
C TYR A 78 -3.41 -6.64 -2.39
N ARG A 79 -2.54 -6.28 -3.35
CA ARG A 79 -1.08 -6.32 -3.21
C ARG A 79 -0.48 -5.18 -4.01
N VAL A 80 0.34 -4.35 -3.37
CA VAL A 80 1.11 -3.31 -4.08
C VAL A 80 2.10 -3.96 -5.04
N VAL A 81 2.07 -3.53 -6.31
CA VAL A 81 3.05 -3.93 -7.32
C VAL A 81 4.35 -3.18 -7.06
N LYS A 82 5.47 -3.90 -6.94
CA LYS A 82 6.78 -3.32 -6.57
C LYS A 82 7.26 -2.23 -7.54
N GLU A 83 6.92 -2.36 -8.82
CA GLU A 83 7.36 -1.48 -9.90
C GLU A 83 6.81 -0.05 -9.76
N ASN A 84 5.67 0.13 -9.07
CA ASN A 84 5.02 1.42 -8.84
C ASN A 84 4.95 1.75 -7.33
N ALA A 85 5.88 1.21 -6.53
CA ALA A 85 5.86 1.40 -5.08
C ALA A 85 6.20 2.84 -4.67
N ASP A 86 6.83 3.61 -5.57
CA ASP A 86 7.07 5.04 -5.45
C ASP A 86 5.78 5.84 -5.55
N ASP A 87 5.02 5.68 -6.63
CA ASP A 87 3.72 6.34 -6.81
C ASP A 87 2.75 5.90 -5.72
N ALA A 88 2.72 4.60 -5.40
CA ALA A 88 1.86 4.09 -4.34
C ALA A 88 2.19 4.66 -2.95
N PHE A 89 3.45 4.91 -2.60
CA PHE A 89 3.78 5.44 -1.26
C PHE A 89 3.35 6.90 -1.09
N TYR A 90 3.47 7.71 -2.14
CA TYR A 90 3.11 9.14 -2.07
C TYR A 90 1.65 9.41 -2.36
N GLU A 91 1.00 8.62 -3.21
CA GLU A 91 -0.42 8.79 -3.54
C GLU A 91 -1.36 8.04 -2.56
N LEU A 92 -0.98 6.86 -2.05
CA LEU A 92 -1.82 6.08 -1.13
C LEU A 92 -1.44 6.34 0.33
N GLN A 93 -1.93 7.45 0.89
CA GLN A 93 -1.87 7.68 2.34
C GLN A 93 -2.60 6.58 3.13
N ASN A 94 -3.76 6.07 2.64
CA ASN A 94 -4.54 5.00 3.28
C ASN A 94 -5.38 4.19 2.26
N PRO A 95 -4.84 3.10 1.68
CA PRO A 95 -5.57 2.33 0.67
C PRO A 95 -6.85 1.70 1.21
N GLN A 96 -6.88 1.28 2.48
CA GLN A 96 -8.05 0.64 3.09
C GLN A 96 -9.24 1.58 3.19
N GLN A 97 -9.01 2.83 3.59
CA GLN A 97 -10.08 3.84 3.71
C GLN A 97 -10.64 4.20 2.33
N GLN A 98 -9.77 4.28 1.33
CA GLN A 98 -10.16 4.62 -0.03
C GLN A 98 -10.98 3.51 -0.70
N ILE A 99 -10.58 2.24 -0.51
CA ILE A 99 -11.38 1.08 -0.94
C ILE A 99 -12.74 1.08 -0.24
N GLN A 100 -12.78 1.31 1.09
CA GLN A 100 -14.04 1.37 1.82
C GLN A 100 -14.96 2.46 1.29
N ALA A 101 -14.45 3.67 1.05
CA ALA A 101 -15.23 4.77 0.49
C ALA A 101 -15.87 4.41 -0.86
N TYR A 102 -15.09 3.87 -1.81
CA TYR A 102 -15.63 3.46 -3.12
C TYR A 102 -16.66 2.34 -3.04
N VAL A 103 -16.49 1.41 -2.09
CA VAL A 103 -17.45 0.33 -1.84
C VAL A 103 -18.76 0.88 -1.26
N PHE A 104 -18.68 1.85 -0.34
CA PHE A 104 -19.86 2.51 0.25
C PHE A 104 -20.61 3.39 -0.75
N ASP A 105 -19.88 4.09 -1.64
CA ASP A 105 -20.48 4.94 -2.67
C ASP A 105 -21.07 4.15 -3.86
N GLY A 106 -20.84 2.82 -3.91
CA GLY A 106 -21.35 1.96 -4.98
C GLY A 106 -20.64 2.15 -6.33
N GLU A 107 -19.52 2.87 -6.35
CA GLU A 107 -18.76 3.24 -7.56
C GLU A 107 -17.60 2.28 -7.88
N LEU A 108 -17.74 0.98 -7.61
CA LEU A 108 -16.71 -0.02 -7.94
C LEU A 108 -16.32 -0.08 -9.43
N LEU A 109 -17.14 0.49 -10.33
CA LEU A 109 -16.89 0.54 -11.77
C LEU A 109 -16.31 1.88 -12.25
N ALA A 110 -15.98 2.81 -11.35
CA ALA A 110 -15.42 4.09 -11.73
C ALA A 110 -14.02 3.91 -12.38
N PRO A 111 -13.69 4.68 -13.44
CA PRO A 111 -12.38 4.61 -14.08
C PRO A 111 -11.22 4.92 -13.11
N SER A 112 -11.47 5.74 -12.07
CA SER A 112 -10.50 6.00 -10.99
C SER A 112 -10.20 4.76 -10.15
N PHE A 113 -11.21 3.92 -9.87
CA PHE A 113 -11.01 2.65 -9.17
C PHE A 113 -10.22 1.66 -10.03
N LEU A 114 -10.44 1.67 -11.34
CA LEU A 114 -9.69 0.82 -12.27
C LEU A 114 -8.19 1.15 -12.31
N GLY A 115 -7.83 2.44 -12.26
CA GLY A 115 -6.43 2.87 -12.18
C GLY A 115 -5.76 2.43 -10.88
N PHE A 116 -6.48 2.59 -9.77
CA PHE A 116 -6.05 2.15 -8.44
C PHE A 116 -5.92 0.61 -8.33
N ALA A 117 -6.88 -0.12 -8.89
CA ALA A 117 -6.85 -1.58 -8.94
C ALA A 117 -5.67 -2.12 -9.76
N ARG A 118 -5.25 -1.37 -10.79
CA ARG A 118 -4.07 -1.70 -11.60
C ARG A 118 -2.76 -1.48 -10.86
N LEU A 119 -2.67 -0.45 -10.02
CA LEU A 119 -1.52 -0.22 -9.13
C LEU A 119 -1.41 -1.27 -8.02
N MET A 120 -2.54 -1.83 -7.58
CA MET A 120 -2.61 -2.75 -6.44
C MET A 120 -2.98 -4.20 -6.75
N SER A 121 -2.88 -4.64 -8.02
CA SER A 121 -3.14 -6.03 -8.44
C SER A 121 -4.32 -6.68 -7.68
N ILE A 122 -5.45 -5.97 -7.62
CA ILE A 122 -6.61 -6.40 -6.84
C ILE A 122 -7.25 -7.59 -7.56
N THR A 123 -7.48 -8.69 -6.84
CA THR A 123 -8.16 -9.90 -7.35
C THR A 123 -9.51 -10.07 -6.68
#